data_AF-A0A3M2ELG3-F1
#
_entry.id   AF-A0A3M2ELG3-F1
#
_cell.length_a   1.000
_cell.length_b   1.000
_cell.length_c   1.000
_cell.angle_alpha   90.00
_cell.angle_beta   90.00
_cell.angle_gamma   90.00
#
_symmetry.space_group_name_H-M   'P 1'
#
loop_
_entity.id
_entity.type
_entity.pdbx_description
1 polymer ?
#
loop_
_entity_poly.entity_id
_entity_poly.type
_entity_poly.pdbx_seq_one_letter_code
_entity_poly.pdbx_strand_id
1 'polypeptide(L)'
;IVTDPTAIWLIDLRDRQACLEARIPTAVCLPEGDTEARLIADLPATRTLVLYGNGDLGRLPDSVASFEGDVQTLSGGFEAFRAQLLEAPARPTDATREAVARYQHLAALHGRLTGSAAAAPPVTVKAVKVQRTVKKGGGC
;
A
#
# COMPACT_ATOMS: atom_id res chain seq x y z
N ILE A 1 -7.50 -5.86 -2.97
CA ILE A 1 -6.24 -6.48 -3.47
C ILE A 1 -6.21 -6.23 -4.97
N VAL A 2 -5.17 -5.58 -5.49
CA VAL A 2 -4.99 -5.42 -6.94
C VAL A 2 -4.67 -6.80 -7.51
N THR A 3 -5.61 -7.39 -8.25
CA THR A 3 -5.51 -8.74 -8.82
C THR A 3 -4.70 -8.81 -10.10
N ASP A 4 -4.54 -7.68 -10.80
CA ASP A 4 -3.69 -7.54 -11.98
C ASP A 4 -2.94 -6.18 -11.92
N PRO A 5 -1.64 -6.18 -11.58
CA PRO A 5 -0.85 -4.95 -11.52
C PRO A 5 -0.59 -4.32 -12.89
N THR A 6 -0.83 -5.04 -14.00
CA THR A 6 -0.74 -4.48 -15.35
C THR A 6 -2.00 -3.72 -15.76
N ALA A 7 -3.08 -3.84 -14.98
CA ALA A 7 -4.34 -3.15 -15.21
C ALA A 7 -4.37 -1.70 -14.68
N ILE A 8 -3.26 -1.18 -14.16
CA ILE A 8 -3.17 0.19 -13.64
C ILE A 8 -2.06 1.01 -14.31
N TRP A 9 -2.32 2.31 -14.44
CA TRP A 9 -1.29 3.34 -14.58
C TRP A 9 -1.03 3.93 -13.21
N LEU A 10 0.18 3.81 -12.68
CA LEU A 10 0.54 4.41 -11.41
C LEU A 10 1.46 5.60 -11.66
N ILE A 11 0.98 6.82 -11.40
CA ILE A 11 1.72 8.06 -11.69
C ILE A 11 2.09 8.77 -10.39
N ASP A 12 3.37 9.09 -10.25
CA ASP A 12 3.92 9.87 -9.14
C ASP A 12 3.88 11.35 -9.51
N LEU A 13 3.10 12.14 -8.78
CA LEU A 13 2.94 13.59 -8.99
C LEU A 13 3.90 14.43 -8.14
N ARG A 14 4.82 13.80 -7.40
CA ARG A 14 5.87 14.55 -6.69
C ARG A 14 6.86 15.15 -7.67
N ASP A 15 7.73 16.02 -7.17
CA ASP A 15 8.83 16.53 -7.96
C ASP A 15 9.68 15.36 -8.50
N ARG A 16 10.24 15.57 -9.69
CA ARG A 16 10.97 14.52 -10.41
C ARG A 16 12.14 13.98 -9.59
N GLN A 17 12.82 14.81 -8.82
CA GLN A 17 13.96 14.39 -8.03
C GLN A 17 13.52 13.44 -6.91
N ALA A 18 12.47 13.77 -6.16
CA ALA A 18 11.90 12.90 -5.14
C ALA A 18 11.40 11.57 -5.71
N CYS A 19 10.78 11.58 -6.89
CA CYS A 19 10.34 10.35 -7.55
C CYS A 19 11.51 9.44 -7.99
N LEU A 20 12.61 10.03 -8.48
CA LEU A 20 13.79 9.27 -8.90
C LEU A 20 14.58 8.73 -7.70
N GLU A 21 14.59 9.45 -6.57
CA GLU A 21 15.26 9.01 -5.35
C GLU A 21 14.56 7.79 -4.73
N ALA A 22 13.24 7.85 -4.59
CA ALA A 22 12.44 6.73 -4.09
C ALA A 22 11.01 6.84 -4.60
N ARG A 23 10.43 5.75 -5.09
CA ARG A 23 9.03 5.71 -5.59
C ARG A 23 8.39 4.36 -5.33
N ILE A 24 7.06 4.31 -5.46
CA ILE A 24 6.35 3.04 -5.45
C ILE A 24 6.84 2.21 -6.66
N PRO A 25 7.13 0.90 -6.50
CA PRO A 25 7.51 0.06 -7.63
C PRO A 25 6.50 0.16 -8.78
N THR A 26 7.00 0.17 -10.02
CA THR A 26 6.22 0.38 -11.26
C THR A 26 5.60 1.76 -11.46
N ALA A 27 5.72 2.69 -10.50
CA ALA A 27 5.26 4.05 -10.70
C ALA A 27 6.07 4.77 -11.79
N VAL A 28 5.36 5.56 -12.59
CA VAL A 28 5.92 6.43 -13.62
C VAL A 28 6.14 7.82 -13.02
N CYS A 29 7.37 8.32 -13.07
CA CYS A 29 7.66 9.72 -12.74
C CYS A 29 7.24 10.63 -13.89
N LEU A 30 6.81 11.84 -13.56
CA LEU A 30 6.59 12.86 -14.59
C LEU A 30 7.89 13.14 -15.38
N PRO A 31 7.79 13.37 -16.70
CA PRO A 31 8.90 13.84 -17.52
C PRO A 31 9.53 15.12 -16.99
N GLU A 32 10.78 15.36 -17.37
CA GLU A 32 11.45 16.60 -17.01
C GLU A 32 10.70 17.82 -17.58
N GLY A 33 10.40 18.80 -16.72
CA GLY A 33 9.64 19.99 -17.09
C GLY A 33 8.12 19.81 -17.18
N ASP A 34 7.58 18.60 -17.00
CA ASP A 34 6.14 18.33 -17.04
C ASP A 34 5.50 18.42 -15.65
N THR A 35 5.51 19.61 -15.03
CA THR A 35 4.94 19.82 -13.70
C THR A 35 3.40 19.73 -13.68
N GLU A 36 2.76 19.86 -14.84
CA GLU A 36 1.31 19.79 -15.01
C GLU A 36 0.81 18.38 -15.39
N ALA A 37 1.71 17.38 -15.37
CA ALA A 37 1.42 16.00 -15.71
C ALA A 37 0.67 15.84 -17.06
N ARG A 38 1.09 16.57 -18.09
CA ARG A 38 0.51 16.55 -19.44
C ARG A 38 0.50 15.16 -20.05
N LEU A 39 1.47 14.31 -19.69
CA LEU A 39 1.51 12.90 -20.12
C LEU A 39 0.19 12.15 -19.90
N ILE A 40 -0.58 12.52 -18.86
CA ILE A 40 -1.83 11.84 -18.49
C ILE A 40 -2.85 11.90 -19.62
N ALA A 41 -2.90 13.03 -20.34
CA ALA A 41 -3.84 13.22 -21.44
C ALA A 41 -3.58 12.27 -22.62
N ASP A 42 -2.35 11.75 -22.74
CA ASP A 42 -1.94 10.84 -23.81
C ASP A 42 -2.01 9.36 -23.39
N LEU A 43 -2.35 9.06 -22.13
CA LEU A 43 -2.43 7.69 -21.65
C LEU A 43 -3.67 6.98 -22.22
N PRO A 44 -3.54 5.74 -22.72
CA PRO A 44 -4.69 4.98 -23.18
C PRO A 44 -5.57 4.61 -21.97
N ALA A 45 -6.87 4.91 -22.07
CA ALA A 45 -7.91 4.63 -21.06
C ALA A 45 -8.27 3.13 -20.91
N THR A 46 -7.31 2.24 -21.17
CA THR A 46 -7.46 0.78 -21.06
C THR A 46 -7.15 0.24 -19.65
N ARG A 47 -6.70 1.13 -18.75
CA ARG A 47 -6.24 0.82 -17.40
C ARG A 47 -6.74 1.88 -16.44
N THR A 48 -6.92 1.54 -15.17
CA THR A 48 -7.25 2.52 -14.13
C THR A 48 -6.04 3.43 -13.88
N LEU A 49 -6.25 4.73 -13.92
CA LEU A 49 -5.25 5.73 -13.55
C LEU A 49 -5.23 5.90 -12.03
N VAL A 50 -4.08 5.70 -11.41
CA VAL A 50 -3.84 5.89 -9.97
C VAL A 50 -2.78 6.97 -9.80
N LEU A 51 -3.14 8.02 -9.06
CA LEU A 51 -2.29 9.19 -8.83
C LEU A 51 -1.88 9.26 -7.36
N TYR A 52 -0.64 9.65 -7.08
CA TYR A 52 -0.20 9.92 -5.71
C TYR A 52 0.79 11.08 -5.63
N GLY A 53 0.74 11.81 -4.52
CA GLY A 53 1.73 12.82 -4.15
C GLY A 53 2.51 12.37 -2.91
N ASN A 54 3.15 13.31 -2.20
CA ASN A 54 3.83 12.98 -0.95
C ASN A 54 2.85 12.53 0.15
N GLY A 55 1.71 13.21 0.23
CA GLY A 55 0.55 12.85 1.04
C GLY A 55 -0.73 12.82 0.19
N ASP A 56 -1.87 13.13 0.80
CA ASP A 56 -3.14 13.29 0.08
C ASP A 56 -3.05 14.41 -0.97
N LEU A 57 -3.61 14.15 -2.16
CA LEU A 57 -3.69 15.14 -3.23
C LEU A 57 -4.81 16.13 -2.94
N GLY A 58 -4.46 17.39 -2.67
CA GLY A 58 -5.44 18.47 -2.48
C GLY A 58 -6.08 18.96 -3.78
N ARG A 59 -5.40 18.77 -4.91
CA ARG A 59 -5.88 19.08 -6.26
C ARG A 59 -5.30 18.08 -7.25
N LEU A 60 -6.09 17.71 -8.27
CA LEU A 60 -5.62 16.93 -9.42
C LEU A 60 -5.13 17.86 -10.54
N PRO A 61 -4.12 17.45 -11.31
CA PRO A 61 -3.71 18.17 -12.52
C PRO A 61 -4.86 18.32 -13.52
N ASP A 62 -4.89 19.42 -14.25
CA ASP A 62 -5.97 19.68 -15.22
C ASP A 62 -5.98 18.65 -16.36
N SER A 63 -4.82 18.05 -16.68
CA SER A 63 -4.68 16.96 -17.66
C SER A 63 -5.49 15.72 -17.33
N VAL A 64 -5.84 15.50 -16.05
CA VAL A 64 -6.69 14.38 -15.62
C VAL A 64 -8.10 14.49 -16.19
N ALA A 65 -8.61 15.71 -16.43
CA ALA A 65 -9.93 15.92 -17.01
C ALA A 65 -10.06 15.36 -18.44
N SER A 66 -8.93 15.18 -19.14
CA SER A 66 -8.88 14.61 -20.49
C SER A 66 -8.75 13.09 -20.50
N PHE A 67 -8.56 12.45 -19.34
CA PHE A 67 -8.45 11.00 -19.26
C PHE A 67 -9.83 10.35 -19.25
N GLU A 68 -10.12 9.52 -20.25
CA GLU A 68 -11.46 8.93 -20.45
C GLU A 68 -11.74 7.66 -19.61
N GLY A 69 -10.82 7.26 -18.73
CA GLY A 69 -10.93 6.06 -17.91
C GLY A 69 -11.14 6.33 -16.42
N ASP A 70 -11.15 5.26 -15.63
CA ASP A 70 -11.28 5.37 -14.18
C ASP A 70 -10.04 6.03 -13.55
N VAL A 71 -10.27 7.01 -12.67
CA VAL A 71 -9.22 7.71 -11.94
C VAL A 71 -9.38 7.47 -10.44
N GLN A 72 -8.29 7.12 -9.77
CA GLN A 72 -8.20 6.95 -8.32
C GLN A 72 -6.99 7.71 -7.76
N THR A 73 -7.05 8.04 -6.47
CA THR A 73 -5.93 8.64 -5.75
C THR A 73 -5.49 7.73 -4.61
N LEU A 74 -4.18 7.71 -4.33
CA LEU A 74 -3.65 6.96 -3.20
C LEU A 74 -3.77 7.79 -1.91
N SER A 75 -4.64 7.37 -1.01
CA SER A 75 -4.80 8.00 0.29
C SER A 75 -3.50 7.94 1.11
N GLY A 76 -3.13 9.07 1.70
CA GLY A 76 -1.89 9.25 2.44
C GLY A 76 -0.61 9.30 1.58
N GLY A 77 -0.73 9.16 0.25
CA GLY A 77 0.37 9.32 -0.70
C GLY A 77 1.55 8.37 -0.50
N PHE A 78 2.72 8.82 -0.95
CA PHE A 78 3.97 8.07 -0.86
C PHE A 78 4.40 7.81 0.59
N GLU A 79 4.20 8.77 1.49
CA GLU A 79 4.59 8.65 2.90
C GLU A 79 3.85 7.49 3.59
N ALA A 80 2.53 7.41 3.42
CA ALA A 80 1.74 6.33 3.98
C ALA A 80 2.11 4.96 3.36
N PHE A 81 2.37 4.93 2.05
CA PHE A 81 2.83 3.71 1.38
C PHE A 81 4.18 3.24 1.93
N ARG A 82 5.15 4.16 2.06
CA ARG A 82 6.49 3.87 2.57
C ARG A 82 6.41 3.28 3.97
N ALA A 83 5.73 3.97 4.89
CA ALA A 83 5.61 3.55 6.28
C ALA A 83 4.91 2.19 6.44
N GLN A 84 3.98 1.84 5.54
CA GLN A 84 3.24 0.58 5.63
C GLN A 84 3.92 -0.60 4.95
N LEU A 85 4.66 -0.37 3.85
CA LEU A 85 5.06 -1.44 2.94
C LEU A 85 6.55 -1.43 2.54
N LEU A 86 7.23 -0.28 2.59
CA LEU A 86 8.66 -0.20 2.28
C LEU A 86 9.54 -0.23 3.53
N GLU A 87 8.99 0.16 4.67
CA GLU A 87 9.63 -0.01 5.97
C GLU A 87 9.30 -1.38 6.57
N ALA A 88 10.26 -1.96 7.28
CA ALA A 88 10.06 -3.26 7.90
C ALA A 88 8.93 -3.17 8.94
N PRO A 89 7.86 -3.98 8.83
CA PRO A 89 6.74 -3.87 9.74
C PRO A 89 7.18 -4.19 11.17
N ALA A 90 6.71 -3.39 12.12
CA ALA A 90 6.99 -3.62 13.53
C ALA A 90 6.33 -4.91 14.01
N ARG A 91 7.04 -5.66 14.86
CA ARG A 91 6.47 -6.82 15.54
C ARG A 91 5.36 -6.35 16.50
N PRO A 92 4.19 -7.02 16.52
CA PRO A 92 3.13 -6.66 17.46
C PRO A 92 3.58 -6.87 18.90
N THR A 93 3.36 -5.88 19.75
CA THR A 93 3.63 -5.95 21.21
C THR A 93 2.62 -6.83 21.93
N ASP A 94 1.37 -6.84 21.47
CA ASP A 94 0.34 -7.79 21.88
C ASP A 94 0.07 -8.81 20.76
N ALA A 95 0.56 -10.03 20.95
CA ALA A 95 0.53 -11.09 19.95
C ALA A 95 -0.83 -11.80 19.89
N THR A 96 -1.89 -11.04 19.61
CA THR A 96 -3.21 -11.59 19.24
C THR A 96 -3.10 -12.31 17.89
N ARG A 97 -3.99 -13.28 17.61
CA ARG A 97 -3.97 -13.99 16.32
C ARG A 97 -4.08 -13.04 15.13
N GLU A 98 -4.96 -12.04 15.24
CA GLU A 98 -5.17 -11.04 14.20
C GLU A 98 -3.94 -10.16 13.99
N ALA A 99 -3.31 -9.69 15.07
CA ALA A 99 -2.10 -8.87 14.98
C ALA A 99 -0.92 -9.65 14.37
N VAL A 100 -0.77 -10.93 14.72
CA VAL A 100 0.24 -11.82 14.14
C VAL A 100 -0.03 -12.08 12.67
N ALA A 101 -1.28 -12.36 12.27
CA ALA A 101 -1.64 -12.57 10.87
C ALA A 101 -1.39 -11.31 10.03
N ARG A 102 -1.77 -10.13 10.54
CA ARG A 102 -1.51 -8.84 9.88
C ARG A 102 0.00 -8.59 9.73
N TYR A 103 0.78 -8.81 10.78
CA TYR A 103 2.23 -8.68 10.74
C TYR A 103 2.86 -9.61 9.67
N GLN A 104 2.48 -10.88 9.65
CA GLN A 104 2.99 -11.84 8.67
C GLN A 104 2.64 -11.42 7.23
N HIS A 105 1.42 -10.95 7.00
CA HIS A 105 0.99 -10.46 5.70
C HIS A 105 1.82 -9.24 5.24
N LEU A 106 1.97 -8.23 6.10
CA LEU A 106 2.76 -7.03 5.79
C LEU A 106 4.24 -7.38 5.58
N ALA A 107 4.80 -8.29 6.37
CA ALA A 107 6.20 -8.69 6.24
C ALA A 107 6.45 -9.44 4.91
N ALA A 108 5.51 -10.27 4.47
CA ALA A 108 5.58 -10.93 3.17
C ALA A 108 5.51 -9.91 2.01
N LEU A 109 4.64 -8.90 2.12
CA LEU A 109 4.56 -7.82 1.13
C LEU A 109 5.84 -6.98 1.09
N HIS A 110 6.36 -6.58 2.25
CA HIS A 110 7.64 -5.87 2.37
C HIS A 110 8.77 -6.65 1.71
N GLY A 111 8.93 -7.94 2.04
CA GLY A 111 9.95 -8.80 1.44
C GLY A 111 9.84 -8.89 -0.08
N ARG A 112 8.61 -9.02 -0.60
CA ARG A 112 8.35 -9.04 -2.05
C ARG A 112 8.68 -7.71 -2.74
N LEU A 113 8.35 -6.58 -2.13
CA LEU A 113 8.51 -5.25 -2.73
C LEU A 113 9.95 -4.73 -2.67
N THR A 114 10.69 -5.08 -1.62
CA THR A 114 12.06 -4.61 -1.38
C THR A 114 13.13 -5.62 -1.80
N GLY A 115 12.74 -6.85 -2.16
CA GLY A 115 13.67 -7.94 -2.44
C GLY A 115 14.40 -8.47 -1.19
N SER A 116 14.01 -8.03 0.00
CA SER A 116 14.59 -8.53 1.25
C SER A 116 14.12 -9.98 1.50
N ALA A 117 15.03 -10.94 1.30
CA ALA A 117 14.79 -12.37 1.45
C ALA A 117 14.57 -12.83 2.91
N ALA A 118 14.42 -11.91 3.87
CA ALA A 118 14.27 -12.23 5.28
C ALA A 118 12.83 -12.66 5.56
N ALA A 119 12.63 -13.96 5.79
CA ALA A 119 11.38 -14.48 6.33
C ALA A 119 11.07 -13.78 7.67
N ALA A 120 9.83 -13.32 7.83
CA ALA A 120 9.39 -12.68 9.07
C ALA A 120 9.68 -13.63 10.25
N PRO A 121 10.48 -13.21 11.25
CA PRO A 121 10.79 -14.09 12.38
C PRO A 121 9.51 -14.53 13.09
N PRO A 122 9.39 -15.81 13.48
CA PRO A 122 8.15 -16.35 14.03
C PRO A 122 7.72 -15.58 15.28
N VAL A 123 6.45 -15.19 15.34
CA VAL A 123 5.83 -14.54 16.50
C VAL A 123 4.98 -15.57 17.23
N THR A 124 5.33 -15.88 18.47
CA THR A 124 4.57 -16.81 19.31
C THR A 124 3.27 -16.14 19.77
N VAL A 125 2.13 -16.63 19.32
CA VAL A 125 0.80 -16.14 19.73
C VAL A 125 0.62 -16.37 21.23
N LYS A 126 0.24 -15.33 21.99
CA LYS A 126 -0.17 -15.52 23.38
C LYS A 126 -1.52 -16.23 23.40
N ALA A 127 -1.58 -17.40 24.02
CA ALA A 127 -2.84 -18.13 24.19
C ALA A 127 -3.77 -17.32 25.11
N VAL A 128 -4.93 -16.92 24.58
CA VAL A 128 -6.02 -16.37 25.39
C VAL A 128 -6.57 -17.51 26.24
N LYS A 129 -6.49 -17.38 27.57
CA LYS A 129 -7.14 -18.31 28.50
C LYS A 129 -8.66 -18.20 28.30
N VAL A 130 -9.25 -19.16 27.58
CA VAL A 130 -10.70 -19.32 27.55
C VAL A 130 -11.12 -19.90 28.90
N GLN A 131 -11.63 -19.06 29.81
CA GLN A 131 -12.33 -19.55 30.99
C GLN A 131 -13.64 -20.20 30.53
N ARG A 132 -13.64 -21.51 30.33
CA ARG A 132 -14.87 -22.29 30.24
C ARG A 132 -15.53 -22.28 31.62
N THR A 133 -16.58 -21.49 31.78
CA THR A 133 -17.48 -21.61 32.93
C THR A 133 -18.22 -22.93 32.81
N VAL A 134 -17.75 -23.96 33.54
CA VAL A 134 -18.45 -25.24 33.65
C VAL A 134 -19.71 -25.00 34.47
N LYS A 135 -20.86 -24.91 33.81
CA LYS A 135 -22.16 -24.94 34.49
C LYS A 135 -22.32 -26.35 35.05
N LYS A 136 -22.18 -26.50 36.38
CA LYS A 136 -22.50 -27.74 37.10
C LYS A 136 -23.96 -28.08 36.81
N GLY A 137 -24.21 -29.03 35.92
CA GLY A 137 -25.52 -29.65 35.77
C GLY A 137 -25.82 -30.44 37.04
N GLY A 138 -26.87 -30.04 37.76
CA GLY A 138 -27.39 -30.79 38.91
C GLY A 138 -27.97 -32.11 38.39
N GLY A 139 -27.50 -33.22 38.97
CA GLY A 139 -28.02 -34.55 38.73
C GLY A 139 -28.79 -35.05 39.97
N CYS A 140 -29.85 -35.80 39.63
CA CYS A 140 -30.72 -36.64 40.47
C CYS A 140 -31.74 -35.91 41.36
#